data_AF-A0A4U1J331-F1
#
_entry.id   AF-A0A4U1J331-F1
#
_cell.length_a   1.000
_cell.length_b   1.000
_cell.length_c   1.000
_cell.angle_alpha   90.00
_cell.angle_beta   90.00
_cell.angle_gamma   90.00
#
_symmetry.space_group_name_H-M   'P 1'
#
loop_
_entity.id
_entity.type
_entity.pdbx_description
1 polymer ?
#
loop_
_entity_poly.entity_id
_entity_poly.type
_entity_poly.pdbx_seq_one_letter_code
_entity_poly.pdbx_strand_id
1 'polypeptide(L)'
;MARKAPLAIVKEKFSEKAKLVEAVKGFMTEDLWVGRTSSDRGGDKGLDHVSNAKLLRLHATFSEVKEKFGTRAKLIDAILTAENRSKDAGYKKRLEAYPVPRLYDHYKAASKRAKAATAAKA
;
A
#
# COMPACT_ATOMS: atom_id res chain seq x y z
N MET A 1 11.87 14.90 -15.66
CA MET A 1 11.39 13.74 -16.43
C MET A 1 9.87 13.80 -16.52
N ALA A 2 9.31 14.08 -17.70
CA ALA A 2 7.87 14.05 -17.89
C ALA A 2 7.36 12.63 -17.58
N ARG A 3 6.51 12.49 -16.56
CA ARG A 3 5.88 11.20 -16.26
C ARG A 3 4.90 10.90 -17.40
N LYS A 4 4.96 9.69 -17.96
CA LYS A 4 3.97 9.23 -18.94
C LYS A 4 2.56 9.45 -18.39
N ALA A 5 1.63 9.87 -19.25
CA ALA A 5 0.24 10.06 -18.85
C ALA A 5 -0.31 8.75 -18.27
N PRO A 6 -1.12 8.78 -17.19
CA PRO A 6 -1.66 7.58 -16.57
C PRO A 6 -2.36 6.64 -17.56
N LEU A 7 -3.09 7.19 -18.52
CA LEU A 7 -3.74 6.41 -19.58
C LEU A 7 -2.74 5.65 -20.47
N ALA A 8 -1.60 6.28 -20.82
CA ALA A 8 -0.56 5.64 -21.60
C ALA A 8 0.06 4.45 -20.84
N ILE A 9 0.33 4.63 -19.54
CA ILE A 9 0.87 3.55 -18.69
C ILE A 9 -0.12 2.38 -18.60
N VAL A 10 -1.42 2.66 -18.48
CA VAL A 10 -2.45 1.60 -18.47
C VAL A 10 -2.44 0.82 -19.77
N LYS A 11 -2.40 1.50 -20.93
CA LYS A 11 -2.36 0.84 -22.23
C LYS A 11 -1.10 -0.01 -22.43
N GLU A 12 0.06 0.51 -22.03
CA GLU A 12 1.34 -0.20 -22.18
C GLU A 12 1.44 -1.45 -21.28
N LYS A 13 0.99 -1.35 -20.03
CA LYS A 13 1.22 -2.42 -19.03
C LYS A 13 0.06 -3.37 -18.81
N PHE A 14 -1.16 -2.91 -19.08
CA PHE A 14 -2.39 -3.63 -18.76
C PHE A 14 -3.34 -3.71 -19.97
N SER A 15 -2.97 -3.14 -21.13
CA SER A 15 -3.81 -2.96 -22.31
C SER A 15 -5.00 -2.01 -22.12
N GLU A 16 -5.78 -2.19 -21.05
CA GLU A 16 -6.98 -1.42 -20.75
C GLU A 16 -7.24 -1.28 -19.23
N LYS A 17 -8.18 -0.40 -18.86
CA LYS A 17 -8.50 -0.14 -17.45
C LYS A 17 -9.08 -1.37 -16.75
N ALA A 18 -9.92 -2.15 -17.44
CA ALA A 18 -10.55 -3.34 -16.87
C ALA A 18 -9.49 -4.34 -16.36
N LYS A 19 -8.44 -4.59 -17.14
CA LYS A 19 -7.31 -5.44 -16.77
C LYS A 19 -6.52 -4.91 -15.58
N LEU A 20 -6.35 -3.59 -15.45
CA LEU A 20 -5.77 -3.00 -14.25
C LEU A 20 -6.67 -3.22 -13.02
N VAL A 21 -7.98 -3.09 -13.18
CA VAL A 21 -8.92 -3.37 -12.08
C VAL A 21 -8.87 -4.85 -11.68
N GLU A 22 -8.85 -5.78 -12.63
CA GLU A 22 -8.65 -7.22 -12.38
C GLU A 22 -7.35 -7.49 -11.62
N ALA A 23 -6.23 -6.90 -12.07
CA ALA A 23 -4.95 -7.02 -11.40
C ALA A 23 -4.98 -6.49 -9.96
N VAL A 24 -5.68 -5.38 -9.71
CA VAL A 24 -5.90 -4.84 -8.36
C VAL A 24 -6.78 -5.77 -7.52
N LYS A 25 -7.87 -6.32 -8.10
CA LYS A 25 -8.74 -7.30 -7.43
C LYS A 25 -7.97 -8.57 -7.03
N GLY A 26 -6.94 -8.96 -7.78
CA GLY A 26 -6.04 -10.05 -7.42
C GLY A 26 -5.27 -9.87 -6.10
N PHE A 27 -5.20 -8.64 -5.56
CA PHE A 27 -4.63 -8.36 -4.24
C PHE A 27 -5.67 -8.34 -3.11
N MET A 28 -6.96 -8.58 -3.40
CA MET A 28 -8.05 -8.65 -2.41
C MET A 28 -8.02 -9.94 -1.57
N THR A 29 -6.83 -10.37 -1.14
CA THR A 29 -6.64 -11.49 -0.21
C THR A 29 -6.58 -10.99 1.23
N GLU A 30 -6.92 -11.84 2.21
CA GLU A 30 -6.89 -11.46 3.64
C GLU A 30 -5.50 -10.98 4.11
N ASP A 31 -4.45 -11.47 3.46
CA ASP A 31 -3.06 -11.14 3.77
C ASP A 31 -2.69 -9.68 3.50
N LEU A 32 -3.31 -9.04 2.50
CA LEU A 32 -2.95 -7.70 2.04
C LEU A 32 -4.12 -6.73 2.10
N TRP A 33 -5.33 -7.21 1.85
CA TRP A 33 -6.51 -6.38 1.76
C TRP A 33 -7.20 -6.23 3.11
N VAL A 34 -7.78 -5.05 3.34
CA VAL A 34 -8.68 -4.83 4.47
C VAL A 34 -10.09 -4.93 3.90
N GLY A 35 -10.91 -5.82 4.45
CA GLY A 35 -12.29 -6.05 4.00
C GLY A 35 -13.24 -4.85 4.14
N ARG A 36 -12.74 -3.67 4.52
CA ARG A 36 -13.50 -2.44 4.60
C ARG A 36 -13.66 -1.84 3.19
N THR A 37 -14.86 -1.90 2.66
CA THR A 37 -15.21 -1.43 1.31
C THR A 37 -15.98 -0.10 1.34
N SER A 38 -16.30 0.43 0.15
CA SER A 38 -17.19 1.59 0.05
C SER A 38 -18.61 1.27 0.49
N SER A 39 -19.05 0.03 0.32
CA SER A 39 -20.41 -0.43 0.65
C SER A 39 -20.68 -0.41 2.15
N ASP A 40 -19.66 -0.68 2.97
CA ASP A 40 -19.76 -0.57 4.44
C ASP A 40 -20.07 0.86 4.91
N ARG A 41 -19.90 1.86 4.03
CA ARG A 41 -20.19 3.27 4.29
C ARG A 41 -21.37 3.79 3.45
N GLY A 42 -22.20 2.90 2.93
CA GLY A 42 -23.38 3.24 2.11
C GLY A 42 -23.05 3.68 0.69
N GLY A 43 -21.83 3.43 0.20
CA GLY A 43 -21.45 3.75 -1.18
C GLY A 43 -21.66 2.58 -2.15
N ASP A 44 -22.07 2.89 -3.36
CA ASP A 44 -22.35 1.95 -4.47
C ASP A 44 -21.19 1.81 -5.46
N LYS A 45 -20.20 2.71 -5.42
CA LYS A 45 -19.10 2.76 -6.39
C LYS A 45 -17.95 1.80 -6.04
N GLY A 46 -17.67 0.88 -6.96
CA GLY A 46 -16.52 -0.03 -6.93
C GLY A 46 -15.22 0.54 -7.52
N LEU A 47 -14.21 -0.33 -7.67
CA LEU A 47 -12.89 0.02 -8.23
C LEU A 47 -12.95 0.58 -9.65
N ASP A 48 -13.98 0.23 -10.42
CA ASP A 48 -14.18 0.70 -11.79
C ASP A 48 -14.39 2.22 -11.88
N HIS A 49 -14.86 2.85 -10.81
CA HIS A 49 -15.03 4.31 -10.73
C HIS A 49 -13.76 5.04 -10.26
N VAL A 50 -12.70 4.32 -9.88
CA VAL A 50 -11.44 4.93 -9.44
C VAL A 50 -10.64 5.39 -10.65
N SER A 51 -10.00 6.56 -10.56
CA SER A 51 -9.14 7.11 -11.63
C SER A 51 -7.94 6.20 -11.91
N ASN A 52 -7.49 6.12 -13.17
CA ASN A 52 -6.34 5.32 -13.59
C ASN A 52 -5.07 5.59 -12.76
N ALA A 53 -4.79 6.86 -12.44
CA ALA A 53 -3.63 7.24 -11.64
C ALA A 53 -3.65 6.60 -10.23
N LYS A 54 -4.82 6.56 -9.58
CA LYS A 54 -5.02 5.94 -8.27
C LYS A 54 -4.89 4.42 -8.36
N LEU A 55 -5.49 3.80 -9.37
CA LEU A 55 -5.37 2.34 -9.57
C LEU A 55 -3.92 1.91 -9.83
N LEU A 56 -3.17 2.67 -10.64
CA LEU A 56 -1.74 2.41 -10.89
C LEU A 56 -0.92 2.52 -9.60
N ARG A 57 -1.16 3.57 -8.78
CA ARG A 57 -0.49 3.71 -7.48
C ARG A 57 -0.85 2.54 -6.55
N LEU A 58 -2.13 2.15 -6.54
CA LEU A 58 -2.64 1.08 -5.68
C LEU A 58 -1.97 -0.25 -6.04
N HIS A 59 -2.01 -0.62 -7.33
CA HIS A 59 -1.32 -1.79 -7.86
C HIS A 59 0.17 -1.77 -7.50
N ALA A 60 0.88 -0.68 -7.81
CA ALA A 60 2.31 -0.57 -7.51
C ALA A 60 2.62 -0.77 -6.02
N THR A 61 1.80 -0.20 -5.14
CA THR A 61 1.98 -0.34 -3.69
C THR A 61 1.78 -1.79 -3.24
N PHE A 62 0.71 -2.44 -3.70
CA PHE A 62 0.44 -3.83 -3.34
C PHE A 62 1.50 -4.79 -3.90
N SER A 63 1.94 -4.60 -5.14
CA SER A 63 3.05 -5.37 -5.72
C SER A 63 4.32 -5.24 -4.88
N GLU A 64 4.71 -4.01 -4.54
CA GLU A 64 5.93 -3.74 -3.78
C GLU A 64 5.85 -4.29 -2.34
N VAL A 65 4.68 -4.21 -1.71
CA VAL A 65 4.48 -4.79 -0.37
C VAL A 65 4.48 -6.31 -0.40
N LYS A 66 3.85 -6.92 -1.40
CA LYS A 66 3.87 -8.38 -1.60
C LYS A 66 5.29 -8.87 -1.85
N GLU A 67 6.07 -8.17 -2.66
CA GLU A 67 7.46 -8.53 -2.97
C GLU A 67 8.38 -8.39 -1.74
N LYS A 68 8.30 -7.26 -1.01
CA LYS A 68 9.23 -6.97 0.09
C LYS A 68 8.86 -7.62 1.42
N PHE A 69 7.57 -7.72 1.72
CA PHE A 69 7.08 -8.15 3.03
C PHE A 69 6.22 -9.40 2.95
N GLY A 70 5.64 -9.71 1.78
CA GLY A 70 4.66 -10.79 1.61
C GLY A 70 3.27 -10.41 2.14
N THR A 71 3.17 -10.06 3.42
CA THR A 71 1.88 -9.84 4.11
C THR A 71 1.81 -8.48 4.83
N ARG A 72 0.58 -8.05 5.12
CA ARG A 72 0.29 -6.82 5.89
C ARG A 72 0.88 -6.90 7.30
N ALA A 73 0.81 -8.05 7.95
CA ALA A 73 1.37 -8.26 9.29
C ALA A 73 2.88 -8.02 9.33
N LYS A 74 3.63 -8.57 8.37
CA LYS A 74 5.08 -8.36 8.25
C LYS A 74 5.45 -6.91 7.98
N LEU A 75 4.65 -6.18 7.20
CA LEU A 75 4.81 -4.74 7.02
C LEU A 75 4.62 -3.98 8.33
N ILE A 76 3.64 -4.35 9.16
CA ILE A 76 3.42 -3.73 10.47
C ILE A 76 4.62 -3.97 11.39
N ASP A 77 5.13 -5.20 11.46
CA ASP A 77 6.31 -5.51 12.29
C ASP A 77 7.56 -4.75 11.81
N ALA A 78 7.72 -4.57 10.49
CA ALA A 78 8.78 -3.75 9.92
C ALA A 78 8.65 -2.25 10.29
N ILE A 79 7.43 -1.71 10.36
CA ILE A 79 7.18 -0.34 10.85
C ILE A 79 7.58 -0.23 12.32
N LEU A 80 7.14 -1.15 13.17
CA LEU A 80 7.45 -1.14 14.59
C LEU A 80 8.96 -1.22 14.84
N THR A 81 9.66 -2.02 14.04
CA THR A 81 11.12 -2.13 14.08
C THR A 81 11.79 -0.81 13.66
N ALA A 82 11.35 -0.21 12.56
CA ALA A 82 11.90 1.07 12.08
C ALA A 82 11.66 2.24 13.05
N GLU A 83 10.59 2.17 13.85
CA GLU A 83 10.27 3.17 14.88
C GLU A 83 10.89 2.85 16.26
N ASN A 84 11.66 1.76 16.39
CA ASN A 84 12.16 1.24 17.67
C ASN A 84 11.04 1.01 18.73
N ARG A 85 9.85 0.60 18.28
CA ARG A 85 8.66 0.34 19.10
C ARG A 85 8.14 -1.09 18.94
N SER A 86 9.03 -2.06 18.75
CA SER A 86 8.70 -3.48 18.52
C SER A 86 7.79 -4.11 19.58
N LYS A 87 7.87 -3.63 20.84
CA LYS A 87 7.08 -4.15 21.97
C LYS A 87 5.78 -3.38 22.24
N ASP A 88 5.46 -2.37 21.43
CA ASP A 88 4.30 -1.51 21.66
C ASP A 88 3.01 -2.12 21.10
N ALA A 89 2.32 -2.89 21.94
CA ALA A 89 1.08 -3.57 21.56
C ALA A 89 -0.05 -2.58 21.20
N GLY A 90 -0.13 -1.44 21.88
CA GLY A 90 -1.14 -0.41 21.59
C GLY A 90 -0.93 0.22 20.22
N TYR A 91 0.32 0.51 19.87
CA TYR A 91 0.67 1.04 18.57
C TYR A 91 0.46 0.00 17.46
N LYS A 92 0.84 -1.26 17.69
CA LYS A 92 0.58 -2.38 16.76
C LYS A 92 -0.91 -2.49 16.43
N LYS A 93 -1.78 -2.51 17.45
CA LYS A 93 -3.24 -2.58 17.28
C LYS A 93 -3.79 -1.41 16.45
N ARG A 94 -3.23 -0.21 16.62
CA ARG A 94 -3.62 0.95 15.78
C ARG A 94 -3.22 0.77 14.32
N LEU A 95 -2.04 0.21 14.06
CA LEU A 95 -1.56 -0.05 12.69
C LEU A 95 -2.38 -1.12 11.98
N GLU A 96 -2.86 -2.14 12.68
CA GLU A 96 -3.71 -3.20 12.11
C GLU A 96 -5.00 -2.69 11.46
N ALA A 97 -5.52 -1.55 11.93
CA ALA A 97 -6.70 -0.89 11.37
C ALA A 97 -6.41 -0.11 10.06
N TYR A 98 -5.14 0.08 9.69
CA TYR A 98 -4.77 0.86 8.51
C TYR A 98 -4.69 -0.03 7.26
N PRO A 99 -5.15 0.48 6.09
CA PRO A 99 -4.97 -0.22 4.83
C PRO A 99 -3.50 -0.20 4.39
N VAL A 100 -3.08 -1.21 3.63
CA VAL A 100 -1.68 -1.38 3.17
C VAL A 100 -1.06 -0.12 2.56
N PRO A 101 -1.75 0.67 1.70
CA PRO A 101 -1.17 1.90 1.16
C PRO A 101 -0.73 2.90 2.25
N ARG A 102 -1.52 3.04 3.32
CA ARG A 102 -1.20 3.93 4.44
C ARG A 102 -0.05 3.37 5.28
N LEU A 103 -0.06 2.06 5.54
CA LEU A 103 1.03 1.38 6.23
C LEU A 103 2.35 1.53 5.47
N TYR A 104 2.31 1.41 4.16
CA TYR A 104 3.51 1.50 3.34
C TYR A 104 4.11 2.91 3.31
N ASP A 105 3.26 3.94 3.27
CA ASP A 105 3.70 5.33 3.43
C ASP A 105 4.32 5.56 4.82
N HIS A 106 3.73 5.00 5.89
CA HIS A 106 4.32 5.02 7.23
C HIS A 106 5.69 4.35 7.27
N TYR A 107 5.83 3.16 6.68
CA TYR A 107 7.10 2.45 6.61
C TYR A 107 8.18 3.26 5.90
N LYS A 108 7.87 3.86 4.74
CA LYS A 108 8.84 4.71 4.00
C LYS A 108 9.33 5.86 4.85
N ALA A 109 8.42 6.54 5.55
CA ALA A 109 8.77 7.65 6.43
C ALA A 109 9.59 7.21 7.65
N ALA A 110 9.21 6.11 8.30
CA ALA A 110 9.94 5.53 9.43
C ALA A 110 11.34 5.07 9.01
N SER A 111 11.45 4.31 7.92
CA SER A 111 12.72 3.83 7.37
C SER A 111 13.65 4.98 6.99
N LYS A 112 13.13 6.06 6.37
CA LYS A 112 13.94 7.25 6.06
C LYS A 112 14.49 7.92 7.33
N ARG A 113 13.65 8.08 8.36
CA ARG A 113 14.08 8.65 9.65
C ARG A 113 15.11 7.77 10.35
N ALA A 114 14.90 6.44 10.36
CA ALA A 114 15.84 5.49 10.92
C ALA A 114 17.21 5.58 10.24
N LYS A 115 17.25 5.63 8.89
CA LYS A 115 18.49 5.79 8.11
C LYS A 115 19.19 7.13 8.38
N ALA A 116 18.43 8.22 8.52
CA ALA A 116 19.00 9.52 8.85
C ALA A 116 19.60 9.52 10.27
N ALA A 117 18.95 8.85 11.23
CA ALA A 117 19.44 8.74 12.59
C ALA A 117 20.70 7.87 12.70
N THR A 118 20.85 6.82 11.89
CA THR A 118 22.12 6.07 11.82
C THR A 118 23.22 6.89 11.15
N ALA A 119 22.93 7.59 10.06
CA ALA A 119 23.91 8.45 9.38
C ALA A 119 24.40 9.61 10.26
N ALA A 120 23.55 10.15 11.14
CA ALA A 120 23.94 11.20 12.09
C ALA A 120 24.77 10.70 13.28
N LYS A 121 24.84 9.38 13.49
CA LYS A 121 25.62 8.74 14.56
C LYS A 121 26.94 8.15 14.05
N ALA A 122 27.15 8.10 12.74
CA ALA A 122 28.37 7.65 12.08
C ALA A 122 29.26 8.85 11.78
#